data_AF-A0A7X3MN55-F1
#
_entry.id   AF-A0A7X3MN55-F1
#
_cell.length_a   1.000
_cell.length_b   1.000
_cell.length_c   1.000
_cell.angle_alpha   90.00
_cell.angle_beta   90.00
_cell.angle_gamma   90.00
#
_symmetry.space_group_name_H-M   'P 1'
#
loop_
_entity.id
_entity.type
_entity.pdbx_description
1 polymer ?
#
loop_
_entity_poly.entity_id
_entity_poly.type
_entity_poly.pdbx_seq_one_letter_code
_entity_poly.pdbx_strand_id
1 'polypeptide(L)' 'MVFKENQLHQEFLDLERSMRLLDMQLADALHRIRHGSSADLIEKAKQEEKILLTELDRLMTRMRAIEGQLLQIQKTATRH' A
#
# COMPACT_ATOMS: atom_id res chain seq x y z
N MET A 1 16.93 12.63 17.13
CA MET A 1 15.48 12.49 16.86
C MET A 1 15.13 12.77 15.39
N VAL A 2 15.52 13.93 14.84
CA VAL A 2 15.18 14.36 13.46
C VAL A 2 15.54 13.34 12.36
N PHE A 3 16.67 12.65 12.47
CA PHE A 3 17.08 11.67 11.44
C PHE A 3 16.12 10.49 11.30
N LYS A 4 15.64 9.91 12.41
CA LYS A 4 14.71 8.77 12.39
C LYS A 4 13.32 9.17 11.92
N GLU A 5 12.87 10.37 12.31
CA GLU A 5 11.62 10.95 11.84
C GLU A 5 11.63 11.18 10.33
N ASN A 6 12.71 11.76 9.79
CA ASN A 6 12.85 11.96 8.34
C ASN A 6 12.88 10.63 7.57
N GLN A 7 13.54 9.60 8.11
CA GLN A 7 13.52 8.26 7.51
C GLN A 7 12.11 7.67 7.45
N LEU A 8 11.34 7.81 8.53
CA LEU A 8 9.97 7.30 8.59
C LEU A 8 9.03 8.05 7.63
N HIS A 9 9.18 9.37 7.50
CA HIS A 9 8.43 10.14 6.51
C HIS A 9 8.77 9.72 5.08
N GLN A 10 10.06 9.53 4.77
CA GLN A 10 10.46 9.07 3.44
C GLN A 10 9.91 7.68 3.14
N GLU A 11 10.00 6.76 4.10
CA GLU A 11 9.42 5.42 3.97
C GLU A 11 7.90 5.49 3.76
N PHE A 12 7.19 6.38 4.47
CA PHE A 12 5.77 6.60 4.27
C PHE A 12 5.44 7.07 2.84
N LEU A 13 6.17 8.06 2.33
CA LEU A 13 6.00 8.55 0.95
C LEU A 13 6.28 7.47 -0.10
N ASP A 14 7.22 6.57 0.17
CA ASP A 14 7.55 5.46 -0.71
C ASP A 14 6.43 4.41 -0.74
N LEU A 15 5.82 4.14 0.43
CA LEU A 15 4.65 3.28 0.54
C LEU A 15 3.43 3.88 -0.16
N GLU A 16 3.18 5.19 -0.03
CA GLU A 16 2.09 5.85 -0.75
C GLU A 16 2.25 5.77 -2.27
N ARG A 17 3.48 5.88 -2.78
CA ARG A 17 3.74 5.67 -4.22
C ARG A 17 3.45 4.23 -4.63
N SER A 18 3.85 3.27 -3.80
CA SER A 18 3.60 1.85 -4.04
C SER A 18 2.11 1.53 -4.01
N MET A 19 1.34 2.13 -3.09
CA MET A 19 -0.12 1.97 -2.99
C MET A 19 -0.82 2.42 -4.28
N ARG A 20 -0.47 3.60 -4.81
CA ARG A 20 -1.04 4.10 -6.06
C ARG A 20 -0.80 3.19 -7.25
N LEU A 21 0.38 2.54 -7.31
CA LEU A 21 0.69 1.58 -8.36
C LEU A 21 -0.16 0.31 -8.23
N LEU A 22 -0.31 -0.21 -7.00
CA LEU A 22 -1.16 -1.38 -6.73
C LEU A 22 -2.63 -1.09 -7.03
N ASP A 23 -3.13 0.11 -6.68
CA ASP A 23 -4.50 0.53 -6.99
C ASP A 23 -4.77 0.56 -8.50
N MET A 24 -3.81 1.08 -9.27
CA MET A 24 -3.90 1.09 -10.74
C MET A 24 -3.90 -0.33 -11.32
N GLN A 25 -3.04 -1.21 -10.82
CA GLN A 25 -2.98 -2.61 -11.25
C GLN A 25 -4.25 -3.37 -10.88
N LEU A 26 -4.80 -3.11 -9.69
CA LEU A 26 -6.05 -3.71 -9.24
C LEU A 26 -7.23 -3.26 -10.11
N ALA A 27 -7.29 -1.97 -10.45
CA ALA A 27 -8.30 -1.44 -11.35
C ALA A 27 -8.26 -2.12 -12.73
N ASP A 28 -7.06 -2.34 -13.27
CA ASP A 28 -6.86 -3.08 -14.52
C ASP A 28 -7.29 -4.55 -14.42
N ALA A 29 -6.88 -5.26 -13.36
CA ALA A 29 -7.29 -6.65 -13.13
C ALA A 29 -8.82 -6.77 -13.05
N LEU A 30 -9.46 -5.88 -12.29
CA LEU A 30 -10.92 -5.81 -12.18
C LEU A 30 -11.60 -5.50 -13.51
N HIS A 31 -11.02 -4.62 -14.34
CA HIS A 31 -11.53 -4.35 -15.68
C HIS A 31 -11.45 -5.62 -16.57
N ARG A 32 -10.31 -6.33 -16.55
CA ARG A 32 -10.12 -7.59 -17.29
C ARG A 32 -11.07 -8.70 -16.82
N ILE A 33 -11.37 -8.78 -15.52
CA ILE A 33 -12.36 -9.73 -15.00
C ILE A 33 -13.76 -9.43 -15.54
N ARG A 34 -14.16 -8.15 -15.56
CA ARG A 34 -15.51 -7.74 -15.97
C ARG A 34 -15.75 -7.81 -17.48
N HIS A 35 -14.73 -7.52 -18.28
CA HIS A 35 -14.87 -7.33 -19.72
C HIS A 35 -14.07 -8.33 -20.57
N GLY A 36 -13.32 -9.24 -19.93
CA GLY A 36 -12.60 -10.30 -20.63
C GLY A 36 -13.55 -11.27 -21.33
N SER A 37 -13.15 -11.77 -22.50
CA SER A 37 -13.90 -12.75 -23.29
C SER A 37 -13.34 -14.17 -23.19
N SER A 38 -12.12 -14.34 -22.68
CA SER A 38 -11.46 -15.63 -22.49
C SER A 38 -11.51 -16.05 -21.03
N ALA A 39 -12.03 -17.26 -20.77
CA ALA A 39 -12.12 -17.82 -19.43
C ALA A 39 -10.75 -17.94 -18.74
N ASP A 40 -9.72 -18.38 -19.48
CA ASP A 40 -8.36 -18.51 -18.95
C ASP A 40 -7.76 -17.14 -18.56
N LEU A 41 -8.00 -16.11 -19.39
CA LEU A 41 -7.54 -14.76 -19.08
C LEU A 41 -8.28 -14.14 -17.89
N ILE A 42 -9.59 -14.44 -17.74
CA ILE A 42 -10.37 -14.01 -16.58
C ILE A 42 -9.84 -14.68 -15.31
N GLU A 43 -9.59 -16.00 -15.35
CA GLU A 43 -9.08 -16.71 -14.17
C GLU A 43 -7.70 -16.20 -13.77
N LYS A 44 -6.82 -15.94 -14.75
CA LYS A 44 -5.54 -15.28 -14.48
C LYS A 44 -5.72 -13.91 -13.81
N ALA A 45 -6.65 -13.08 -14.31
CA ALA A 45 -6.91 -11.77 -13.73
C ALA A 45 -7.48 -11.85 -12.29
N LYS A 46 -8.27 -12.88 -11.96
CA LYS A 46 -8.72 -13.14 -10.57
C LYS A 46 -7.58 -13.53 -9.64
N GLN A 47 -6.64 -14.34 -10.12
CA GLN A 47 -5.45 -14.68 -9.32
C GLN A 47 -4.57 -13.44 -9.10
N GLU A 48 -4.40 -12.61 -10.12
CA GLU A 48 -3.71 -11.32 -10.01
C GLU A 48 -4.41 -10.40 -9.01
N GLU A 49 -5.74 -10.25 -9.07
CA GLU A 49 -6.54 -9.49 -8.10
C GLU A 49 -6.26 -9.95 -6.66
N LYS A 50 -6.29 -11.26 -6.41
CA LYS A 50 -6.04 -11.82 -5.07
C LYS A 50 -4.64 -11.50 -4.55
N ILE A 51 -3.63 -11.55 -5.42
CA ILE A 51 -2.25 -11.18 -5.08
C ILE A 51 -2.18 -9.69 -4.74
N LEU A 52 -2.74 -8.83 -5.59
CA LEU A 52 -2.73 -7.38 -5.41
C LEU A 52 -3.43 -6.96 -4.11
N LEU A 53 -4.58 -7.56 -3.78
CA LEU A 53 -5.28 -7.32 -2.51
C LEU A 53 -4.45 -7.74 -1.30
N THR A 54 -3.71 -8.84 -1.40
CA THR A 54 -2.80 -9.29 -0.33
C THR A 54 -1.64 -8.32 -0.15
N GLU A 55 -1.11 -7.77 -1.24
CA GLU A 55 -0.03 -6.78 -1.19
C GLU A 55 -0.51 -5.43 -0.62
N LEU A 56 -1.71 -4.99 -1.01
CA LEU A 56 -2.34 -3.80 -0.44
C LEU A 56 -2.54 -3.93 1.08
N ASP A 57 -3.01 -5.07 1.57
CA ASP A 57 -3.19 -5.29 3.01
C ASP A 57 -1.86 -5.21 3.79
N ARG A 58 -0.80 -5.82 3.24
CA ARG A 58 0.55 -5.73 3.81
C ARG A 58 1.06 -4.30 3.83
N LEU A 59 0.84 -3.56 2.75
CA LEU A 59 1.24 -2.17 2.62
C LEU A 59 0.50 -1.29 3.65
N MET A 60 -0.83 -1.43 3.76
CA MET A 60 -1.62 -0.70 4.76
C MET A 60 -1.16 -1.00 6.19
N THR A 61 -0.85 -2.27 6.49
CA THR A 61 -0.31 -2.67 7.79
C THR A 61 1.02 -1.97 8.08
N ARG A 62 1.91 -1.86 7.09
CA ARG A 62 3.19 -1.16 7.24
C ARG A 62 2.99 0.34 7.43
N MET A 63 2.11 0.97 6.64
CA MET A 63 1.80 2.41 6.77
C MET A 63 1.29 2.75 8.17
N ARG A 64 0.32 1.98 8.69
CA ARG A 64 -0.21 2.18 10.06
C ARG A 64 0.88 2.06 11.12
N ALA A 65 1.81 1.12 10.96
CA ALA A 65 2.93 0.96 11.89
C ALA A 65 3.86 2.19 11.89
N ILE A 66 4.12 2.78 10.72
CA ILE A 66 4.94 3.99 10.58
C ILE A 66 4.22 5.21 11.14
N GLU A 67 2.94 5.40 10.83
CA GLU A 67 2.10 6.47 11.41
C GLU A 67 2.11 6.40 12.94
N GLY A 68 1.97 5.19 13.49
CA GLY A 68 2.06 4.96 14.93
C GLY A 68 3.42 5.41 15.51
N GLN A 69 4.52 5.12 14.83
CA GLN A 69 5.86 5.56 15.27
C GLN A 69 6.01 7.08 15.18
N LEU A 70 5.54 7.72 14.10
CA LEU A 70 5.59 9.17 13.92
C LEU A 70 4.77 9.90 15.00
N LEU A 71 3.57 9.39 15.31
CA LEU A 71 2.72 9.91 16.39
C LEU A 71 3.40 9.84 17.76
N GLN A 72 4.13 8.76 18.04
CA GLN A 72 4.89 8.64 19.30
C GLN A 72 6.03 9.65 19.37
N ILE A 73 6.77 9.84 18.27
CA ILE A 73 7.85 10.84 18.20
C ILE A 73 7.30 12.25 18.48
N GLN A 74 6.20 12.62 17.83
CA GLN A 74 5.55 13.92 18.04
C GLN A 74 5.15 14.14 19.50
N LYS A 75 4.50 13.14 20.13
CA LYS A 75 4.10 13.21 21.55
C LYS A 75 5.29 13.39 22.50
N THR A 76 6.43 12.77 22.21
CA THR A 76 7.65 12.96 23.00
C THR A 76 8.28 14.33 22.78
N ALA A 77 8.19 14.89 21.57
CA ALA A 77 8.70 16.21 21.25
C ALA A 77 7.92 17.35 21.93
N THR A 78 6.61 17.18 22.17
CA THR A 78 5.76 18.20 22.83
C THR A 78 5.79 18.15 24.37
N ARG A 79 6.50 17.18 24.97
CA ARG A 79 6.61 17.02 26.44
C ARG A 79 7.84 17.73 27.04
N HIS A 80 8.57 18.51 26.25
CA HIS A 80 9.71 19.34 26.64
C HIS A 80 9.40 20.81 26.42
#